data_AF-A0A095AQZ4-F1
#
_entry.id   AF-A0A095AQZ4-F1
#
_cell.length_a   1.000
_cell.length_b   1.000
_cell.length_c   1.000
_cell.angle_alpha   90.00
_cell.angle_beta   90.00
_cell.angle_gamma   90.00
#
_symmetry.space_group_name_H-M   'P 1'
#
loop_
_entity.id
_entity.type
_entity.pdbx_description
1 polymer ?
#
loop_
_entity_poly.entity_id
_entity_poly.type
_entity_poly.pdbx_seq_one_letter_code
_entity_poly.pdbx_strand_id
1 'polypeptide(L)'
;MGEILDLLPQWTEKAEKRGLDPLGIQNSGVLLYQALLPGISNVTLRMRYYCYYCWVSETYARSGASDDFEAWRTWLRRAEALYALVAAYAEETGVGGTEWANGRLAADEKVIDFDAAASTDRSQKLYLRQALGVFGGAYFSQMEEMGLFTYNKHGIQVATRELGKRAAVLFANAIGPDVAKLLKKRIADASVSVRDLERLIGIAPSEIEEGSAECEFYEMLLFADADAGSENARSRSVSAVSTNGTDLRL
;
A
#
# COMPACT_ATOMS: atom_id res chain seq x y z
N MET A 1 18.24 25.15 -15.82
CA MET A 1 17.47 26.05 -14.92
C MET A 1 16.16 26.44 -15.63
N GLY A 2 15.34 25.45 -15.99
CA GLY A 2 14.16 25.64 -16.85
C GLY A 2 13.04 24.64 -16.57
N GLU A 3 13.34 23.45 -16.02
CA GLU A 3 12.34 22.40 -15.81
C GLU A 3 11.59 22.45 -14.47
N ILE A 4 12.08 23.21 -13.47
CA ILE A 4 11.36 23.37 -12.18
C ILE A 4 10.11 24.29 -12.36
N LEU A 5 10.07 25.09 -13.42
CA LEU A 5 8.99 26.06 -13.67
C LEU A 5 7.67 25.42 -14.14
N ASP A 6 7.68 24.19 -14.66
CA ASP A 6 6.47 23.48 -15.10
C ASP A 6 5.72 22.76 -13.97
N LEU A 7 6.31 22.69 -12.77
CA LEU A 7 5.67 22.15 -11.57
C LEU A 7 5.03 23.25 -10.70
N LEU A 8 5.32 24.52 -10.99
CA LEU A 8 4.78 25.65 -10.24
C LEU A 8 3.37 25.99 -10.75
N PRO A 9 2.42 26.33 -9.86
CA PRO A 9 1.10 26.76 -10.27
C PRO A 9 1.22 27.97 -11.21
N GLN A 10 0.73 27.81 -12.44
CA GLN A 10 0.73 28.87 -13.43
C GLN A 10 -0.59 29.62 -13.41
N TRP A 11 -0.52 30.95 -13.42
CA TRP A 11 -1.68 31.80 -13.58
C TRP A 11 -2.21 31.64 -15.01
N THR A 12 -3.36 30.99 -15.15
CA THR A 12 -4.05 30.77 -16.43
C THR A 12 -5.35 31.56 -16.47
N GLU A 13 -5.88 31.80 -17.67
CA GLU A 13 -7.20 32.44 -17.82
C GLU A 13 -8.29 31.54 -17.22
N LYS A 14 -9.31 32.18 -16.63
CA LYS A 14 -10.40 31.50 -15.92
C LYS A 14 -11.16 30.55 -16.85
N ALA A 15 -10.92 29.25 -16.71
CA ALA A 15 -11.70 28.21 -17.36
C ALA A 15 -12.83 27.74 -16.44
N GLU A 16 -14.05 27.59 -16.95
CA GLU A 16 -15.14 26.92 -16.22
C GLU A 16 -14.83 25.42 -16.10
N LYS A 17 -14.11 25.01 -15.05
CA LYS A 17 -13.98 23.60 -14.66
C LYS A 17 -14.97 23.30 -13.53
N ARG A 18 -15.91 22.39 -13.77
CA ARG A 18 -16.71 21.74 -12.72
C ARG A 18 -15.90 20.58 -12.14
N GLY A 19 -15.25 20.80 -10.99
CA GLY A 19 -14.43 19.80 -10.28
C GLY A 19 -13.92 20.33 -8.95
N LEU A 20 -13.36 19.43 -8.11
CA LEU A 20 -12.89 19.74 -6.74
C LEU A 20 -11.63 20.64 -6.65
N ASP A 21 -10.97 20.91 -7.79
CA ASP A 21 -9.78 21.78 -7.87
C ASP A 21 -9.93 22.84 -8.98
N PRO A 22 -10.64 23.95 -8.71
CA PRO A 22 -10.85 25.01 -9.70
C PRO A 22 -9.62 25.88 -9.96
N LEU A 23 -8.57 25.78 -9.14
CA LEU A 23 -7.35 26.60 -9.25
C LEU A 23 -6.12 25.79 -9.72
N GLY A 24 -6.23 24.47 -9.87
CA GLY A 24 -5.11 23.59 -10.24
C GLY A 24 -4.04 23.43 -9.13
N ILE A 25 -4.26 24.05 -7.98
CA ILE A 25 -3.31 24.09 -6.85
C ILE A 25 -3.20 22.72 -6.20
N GLN A 26 -4.30 21.98 -6.13
CA GLN A 26 -4.28 20.64 -5.55
C GLN A 26 -3.47 19.70 -6.45
N ASN A 27 -3.61 19.82 -7.77
CA ASN A 27 -2.85 19.02 -8.73
C ASN A 27 -1.34 19.34 -8.70
N SER A 28 -0.95 20.62 -8.65
CA SER A 28 0.46 21.02 -8.48
C SER A 28 1.04 20.55 -7.15
N GLY A 29 0.27 20.60 -6.06
CA GLY A 29 0.69 20.07 -4.75
C GLY A 29 0.91 18.56 -4.76
N VAL A 30 0.03 17.80 -5.43
CA VAL A 30 0.17 16.35 -5.61
C VAL A 30 1.40 16.02 -6.45
N LEU A 31 1.63 16.72 -7.56
CA LEU A 31 2.79 16.50 -8.44
C LEU A 31 4.12 16.85 -7.76
N LEU A 32 4.17 17.94 -6.99
CA LEU A 32 5.36 18.34 -6.25
C LEU A 32 5.68 17.33 -5.13
N TYR A 33 4.65 16.82 -4.45
CA TYR A 33 4.82 15.79 -3.43
C TYR A 33 5.31 14.46 -4.02
N GLN A 34 4.72 14.04 -5.15
CA GLN A 34 5.15 12.85 -5.89
C GLN A 34 6.57 12.97 -6.46
N ALA A 35 7.03 14.18 -6.80
CA ALA A 35 8.40 14.41 -7.25
C ALA A 35 9.43 14.36 -6.10
N LEU A 36 9.02 14.68 -4.87
CA LEU A 36 9.90 14.67 -3.68
C LEU A 36 9.94 13.31 -2.99
N LEU A 37 8.81 12.58 -3.00
CA LEU A 37 8.65 11.26 -2.40
C LEU A 37 7.91 10.35 -3.40
N PRO A 38 8.55 10.00 -4.54
CA PRO A 38 7.97 9.06 -5.50
C PRO A 38 7.73 7.74 -4.79
N GLY A 39 6.45 7.41 -4.60
CA GLY A 39 6.03 6.25 -3.83
C GLY A 39 5.24 6.57 -2.57
N ILE A 40 5.17 7.82 -2.07
CA ILE A 40 4.19 8.23 -1.05
C ILE A 40 3.16 9.15 -1.73
N SER A 41 1.89 8.78 -1.68
CA SER A 41 0.81 9.72 -1.97
C SER A 41 0.21 10.24 -0.66
N ASN A 42 -0.56 11.33 -0.72
CA ASN A 42 -1.44 11.77 0.37
C ASN A 42 -2.53 10.74 0.76
N VAL A 43 -2.59 9.59 0.06
CA VAL A 43 -3.46 8.44 0.36
C VAL A 43 -2.67 7.31 1.07
N THR A 44 -1.34 7.28 0.96
CA THR A 44 -0.49 6.20 1.46
C THR A 44 0.03 6.54 2.86
N LEU A 45 -0.83 6.30 3.86
CA LEU A 45 -0.68 6.90 5.18
C LEU A 45 0.44 6.30 6.04
N ARG A 46 0.91 5.07 5.75
CA ARG A 46 1.75 4.29 6.68
C ARG A 46 2.76 3.38 5.96
N MET A 47 4.05 3.55 6.26
CA MET A 47 5.18 2.82 5.63
C MET A 47 5.14 1.32 5.86
N ARG A 48 4.65 0.88 7.02
CA ARG A 48 4.74 -0.54 7.37
C ARG A 48 3.94 -1.46 6.44
N TYR A 49 2.94 -0.92 5.77
CA TYR A 49 2.13 -1.63 4.78
C TYR A 49 2.96 -2.16 3.60
N TYR A 50 4.06 -1.51 3.23
CA TYR A 50 4.86 -1.94 2.09
C TYR A 50 5.48 -3.32 2.35
N CYS A 51 6.14 -3.50 3.49
CA CYS A 51 6.68 -4.81 3.85
C CYS A 51 5.57 -5.78 4.27
N TYR A 52 4.51 -5.31 4.94
CA TYR A 52 3.36 -6.14 5.31
C TYR A 52 2.70 -6.80 4.08
N TYR A 53 2.37 -6.04 3.03
CA TYR A 53 1.74 -6.63 1.84
C TYR A 53 2.68 -7.59 1.11
N CYS A 54 3.97 -7.27 1.04
CA CYS A 54 4.96 -8.20 0.51
C CYS A 54 4.97 -9.51 1.31
N TRP A 55 4.92 -9.44 2.63
CA TRP A 55 4.80 -10.60 3.51
C TRP A 55 3.50 -11.37 3.30
N VAL A 56 2.35 -10.70 3.16
CA VAL A 56 1.05 -11.33 2.88
C VAL A 56 1.11 -12.11 1.57
N SER A 57 1.70 -11.53 0.53
CA SER A 57 1.86 -12.15 -0.78
C SER A 57 2.80 -13.36 -0.75
N GLU A 58 3.99 -13.23 -0.15
CA GLU A 58 4.93 -14.35 0.00
C GLU A 58 4.36 -15.47 0.88
N THR A 59 3.62 -15.12 1.93
CA THR A 59 2.98 -16.09 2.81
C THR A 59 1.88 -16.86 2.09
N TYR A 60 1.10 -16.19 1.22
CA TYR A 60 0.14 -16.85 0.34
C TYR A 60 0.85 -17.84 -0.59
N ALA A 61 1.89 -17.38 -1.31
CA ALA A 61 2.68 -18.19 -2.24
C ALA A 61 3.22 -19.47 -1.58
N ARG A 62 3.73 -19.37 -0.35
CA ARG A 62 4.33 -20.49 0.40
C ARG A 62 3.30 -21.42 1.06
N SER A 63 2.04 -21.03 1.13
CA SER A 63 0.98 -21.81 1.81
C SER A 63 0.19 -22.71 0.86
N GLY A 64 0.74 -22.97 -0.34
CA GLY A 64 0.05 -23.71 -1.40
C GLY A 64 -0.85 -22.80 -2.23
N ALA A 65 -0.31 -21.66 -2.67
CA ALA A 65 -1.04 -20.71 -3.52
C ALA A 65 -1.68 -21.41 -4.72
N SER A 66 -2.93 -21.03 -4.98
CA SER A 66 -3.60 -21.37 -6.23
C SER A 66 -3.37 -20.28 -7.27
N ASP A 67 -3.57 -20.65 -8.53
CA ASP A 67 -3.65 -19.73 -9.66
C ASP A 67 -5.01 -19.00 -9.73
N ASP A 68 -5.85 -19.14 -8.69
CA ASP A 68 -7.16 -18.52 -8.58
C ASP A 68 -7.07 -17.14 -7.91
N PHE A 69 -7.50 -16.12 -8.65
CA PHE A 69 -7.56 -14.75 -8.18
C PHE A 69 -8.54 -14.57 -7.01
N GLU A 70 -9.61 -15.35 -6.93
CA GLU A 70 -10.59 -15.26 -5.85
C GLU A 70 -10.03 -15.77 -4.52
N ALA A 71 -9.26 -16.86 -4.56
CA ALA A 71 -8.49 -17.33 -3.42
C ALA A 71 -7.47 -16.29 -2.93
N TRP A 72 -6.74 -15.63 -3.84
CA TRP A 72 -5.85 -14.52 -3.50
C TRP A 72 -6.60 -13.36 -2.85
N ARG A 73 -7.72 -12.94 -3.46
CA ARG A 73 -8.55 -11.84 -2.95
C ARG A 73 -9.07 -12.14 -1.55
N THR A 74 -9.52 -13.37 -1.31
CA THR A 74 -10.00 -13.80 0.01
C THR A 74 -8.88 -13.76 1.05
N TRP A 75 -7.70 -14.28 0.71
CA TRP A 75 -6.53 -14.22 1.58
C TRP A 75 -6.12 -12.79 1.95
N LEU A 76 -6.02 -11.92 0.94
CA LEU A 76 -5.68 -10.51 1.12
C LEU A 76 -6.69 -9.78 2.01
N ARG A 77 -7.99 -9.97 1.77
CA ARG A 77 -9.05 -9.32 2.57
C ARG A 77 -9.08 -9.81 4.01
N ARG A 78 -8.84 -11.10 4.25
CA ARG A 78 -8.70 -11.65 5.61
C ARG A 78 -7.47 -11.07 6.31
N ALA A 79 -6.37 -10.88 5.60
CA ALA A 79 -5.17 -10.23 6.12
C ALA A 79 -5.47 -8.79 6.57
N GLU A 80 -6.12 -7.99 5.72
CA GLU A 80 -6.48 -6.61 6.06
C GLU A 80 -7.49 -6.49 7.19
N ALA A 81 -8.51 -7.36 7.23
CA ALA A 81 -9.48 -7.37 8.33
C ALA A 81 -8.79 -7.66 9.67
N LEU A 82 -7.87 -8.63 9.70
CA LEU A 82 -7.07 -8.92 10.89
C LEU A 82 -6.13 -7.76 11.24
N TYR A 83 -5.49 -7.14 10.25
CA TYR A 83 -4.63 -5.98 10.45
C TYR A 83 -5.40 -4.80 11.06
N ALA A 84 -6.64 -4.57 10.63
CA ALA A 84 -7.53 -3.57 11.20
C ALA A 84 -7.94 -3.89 12.65
N LEU A 85 -8.17 -5.16 12.98
CA LEU A 85 -8.45 -5.60 14.37
C LEU A 85 -7.24 -5.36 15.28
N VAL A 86 -6.04 -5.68 14.82
CA VAL A 86 -4.81 -5.43 15.61
C VAL A 86 -4.55 -3.94 15.76
N ALA A 87 -4.69 -3.15 14.70
CA ALA A 87 -4.56 -1.71 14.75
C ALA A 87 -5.57 -1.08 15.74
N ALA A 88 -6.85 -1.48 15.66
CA ALA A 88 -7.87 -1.00 16.60
C ALA A 88 -7.57 -1.40 18.06
N TYR A 89 -7.07 -2.62 18.28
CA TYR A 89 -6.65 -3.09 19.61
C TYR A 89 -5.44 -2.30 20.15
N ALA A 90 -4.54 -1.86 19.26
CA ALA A 90 -3.41 -1.00 19.58
C ALA A 90 -3.78 0.51 19.62
N GLU A 91 -5.07 0.86 19.50
CA GLU A 91 -5.57 2.24 19.46
C GLU A 91 -5.00 3.09 18.31
N GLU A 92 -4.62 2.44 17.21
CA GLU A 92 -4.08 3.09 16.01
C GLU A 92 -5.18 3.67 15.12
N THR A 93 -4.94 4.87 14.59
CA THR A 93 -5.89 5.60 13.74
C THR A 93 -5.51 5.54 12.25
N GLY A 94 -6.40 5.91 11.32
CA GLY A 94 -6.02 6.00 9.90
C GLY A 94 -5.68 4.67 9.21
N VAL A 95 -6.06 3.53 9.81
CA VAL A 95 -6.02 2.20 9.19
C VAL A 95 -7.38 1.87 8.60
N GLY A 96 -7.43 1.46 7.33
CA GLY A 96 -8.69 1.07 6.68
C GLY A 96 -9.37 -0.09 7.42
N GLY A 97 -10.67 0.05 7.69
CA GLY A 97 -11.45 -0.95 8.43
C GLY A 97 -11.44 -0.80 9.96
N THR A 98 -10.75 0.19 10.52
CA THR A 98 -10.72 0.45 11.98
C THR A 98 -12.09 0.76 12.57
N GLU A 99 -12.97 1.47 11.87
CA GLU A 99 -14.33 1.73 12.35
C GLU A 99 -15.11 0.42 12.57
N TRP A 100 -15.01 -0.52 11.61
CA TRP A 100 -15.58 -1.85 11.76
C TRP A 100 -14.94 -2.61 12.93
N ALA A 101 -13.61 -2.60 13.01
CA ALA A 101 -12.84 -3.31 14.03
C ALA A 101 -13.17 -2.81 15.45
N ASN A 102 -13.21 -1.49 15.67
CA ASN A 102 -13.62 -0.88 16.93
C ASN A 102 -15.02 -1.33 17.35
N GLY A 103 -15.96 -1.40 16.40
CA GLY A 103 -17.30 -1.93 16.65
C GLY A 103 -17.31 -3.41 17.05
N ARG A 104 -16.39 -4.23 16.52
CA ARG A 104 -16.25 -5.65 16.92
C ARG A 104 -15.64 -5.78 18.32
N LEU A 105 -14.62 -4.98 18.64
CA LEU A 105 -13.95 -4.98 19.94
C LEU A 105 -14.89 -4.49 21.05
N ALA A 106 -15.73 -3.49 20.78
CA ALA A 106 -16.72 -2.99 21.73
C ALA A 106 -17.84 -4.00 22.07
N ALA A 107 -18.02 -5.04 21.26
CA ALA A 107 -19.01 -6.09 21.51
C ALA A 107 -18.54 -7.15 22.55
N ASP A 108 -17.30 -7.05 23.03
CA ASP A 108 -16.68 -7.94 24.05
C ASP A 108 -16.77 -9.45 23.71
N GLU A 109 -16.54 -9.77 22.44
CA GLU A 109 -16.55 -11.14 21.96
C GLU A 109 -15.24 -11.87 22.31
N LYS A 110 -15.33 -13.07 22.86
CA LYS A 110 -14.15 -13.90 23.17
C LYS A 110 -13.33 -14.26 21.93
N VAL A 111 -14.02 -14.48 20.81
CA VAL A 111 -13.44 -14.77 19.51
C VAL A 111 -14.20 -13.98 18.47
N ILE A 112 -13.47 -13.20 17.69
CA ILE A 112 -14.00 -12.39 16.60
C ILE A 112 -13.84 -13.22 15.32
N ASP A 113 -14.95 -13.70 14.78
CA ASP A 113 -15.03 -14.16 13.40
C ASP A 113 -15.09 -12.93 12.48
N PHE A 114 -14.24 -12.92 11.46
CA PHE A 114 -14.16 -11.86 10.46
C PHE A 114 -14.25 -12.36 9.02
N ASP A 115 -14.64 -13.62 8.78
CA ASP A 115 -14.71 -14.18 7.43
C ASP A 115 -15.77 -13.46 6.57
N ALA A 116 -16.98 -13.30 7.13
CA ALA A 116 -18.06 -12.58 6.46
C ALA A 116 -17.68 -11.12 6.17
N ALA A 117 -16.96 -10.48 7.10
CA ALA A 117 -16.50 -9.10 6.93
C ALA A 117 -15.41 -8.97 5.85
N ALA A 118 -14.56 -9.99 5.71
CA ALA A 118 -13.53 -10.11 4.69
C ALA A 118 -14.06 -10.59 3.33
N SER A 119 -15.34 -10.92 3.20
CA SER A 119 -15.93 -11.31 1.91
C SER A 119 -16.11 -10.11 0.95
N THR A 120 -16.58 -10.36 -0.27
CA THR A 120 -17.02 -9.33 -1.22
C THR A 120 -18.55 -9.24 -1.33
N ASP A 121 -19.28 -9.98 -0.50
CA ASP A 121 -20.74 -9.97 -0.46
C ASP A 121 -21.25 -8.67 0.18
N ARG A 122 -21.89 -7.83 -0.64
CA ARG A 122 -22.41 -6.52 -0.20
C ARG A 122 -23.60 -6.62 0.76
N SER A 123 -24.17 -7.81 0.96
CA SER A 123 -25.19 -8.04 1.98
C SER A 123 -24.60 -8.14 3.40
N GLN A 124 -23.30 -8.41 3.51
CA GLN A 124 -22.59 -8.53 4.79
C GLN A 124 -22.10 -7.16 5.29
N LYS A 125 -21.83 -7.09 6.60
CA LYS A 125 -21.14 -5.94 7.20
C LYS A 125 -19.62 -6.08 6.96
N LEU A 126 -19.17 -5.61 5.79
CA LEU A 126 -17.77 -5.68 5.35
C LEU A 126 -16.85 -4.77 6.19
N TYR A 127 -15.59 -5.18 6.38
CA TYR A 127 -14.56 -4.28 6.95
C TYR A 127 -14.28 -3.10 6.02
N LEU A 128 -14.34 -3.35 4.70
CA LEU A 128 -14.12 -2.36 3.65
C LEU A 128 -14.82 -2.80 2.35
N ARG A 129 -15.34 -1.84 1.57
CA ARG A 129 -16.17 -2.12 0.37
C ARG A 129 -15.36 -2.40 -0.90
N GLN A 130 -14.17 -1.84 -1.02
CA GLN A 130 -13.28 -1.99 -2.18
C GLN A 130 -12.88 -3.46 -2.34
N ALA A 131 -12.97 -4.03 -3.54
CA ALA A 131 -12.79 -5.47 -3.76
C ALA A 131 -11.39 -5.98 -3.36
N LEU A 132 -10.34 -5.23 -3.67
CA LEU A 132 -8.96 -5.49 -3.25
C LEU A 132 -8.55 -4.68 -2.01
N GLY A 133 -9.53 -4.14 -1.29
CA GLY A 133 -9.31 -3.47 -0.02
C GLY A 133 -8.44 -2.20 -0.13
N VAL A 134 -7.67 -1.92 0.93
CA VAL A 134 -6.74 -0.79 0.97
C VAL A 134 -5.58 -1.03 0.01
N PHE A 135 -5.12 -2.28 -0.10
CA PHE A 135 -4.06 -2.71 -1.00
C PHE A 135 -4.31 -2.23 -2.43
N GLY A 136 -5.43 -2.63 -3.03
CA GLY A 136 -5.73 -2.25 -4.41
C GLY A 136 -6.14 -0.78 -4.57
N GLY A 137 -6.69 -0.16 -3.52
CA GLY A 137 -7.18 1.22 -3.59
C GLY A 137 -6.12 2.29 -3.37
N ALA A 138 -5.04 1.97 -2.64
CA ALA A 138 -4.06 2.96 -2.19
C ALA A 138 -2.59 2.54 -2.33
N TYR A 139 -2.26 1.24 -2.31
CA TYR A 139 -0.87 0.79 -2.24
C TYR A 139 -0.36 0.15 -3.53
N PHE A 140 -1.17 -0.67 -4.20
CA PHE A 140 -0.67 -1.58 -5.23
C PHE A 140 0.08 -0.86 -6.36
N SER A 141 -0.50 0.21 -6.94
CA SER A 141 0.15 0.92 -8.05
C SER A 141 1.49 1.54 -7.65
N GLN A 142 1.61 2.08 -6.43
CA GLN A 142 2.87 2.62 -5.94
C GLN A 142 3.89 1.52 -5.65
N MET A 143 3.43 0.41 -5.07
CA MET A 143 4.29 -0.75 -4.82
C MET A 143 4.78 -1.42 -6.11
N GLU A 144 3.97 -1.39 -7.17
CA GLU A 144 4.38 -1.82 -8.51
C GLU A 144 5.45 -0.88 -9.09
N GLU A 145 5.23 0.45 -9.02
CA GLU A 145 6.18 1.47 -9.48
C GLU A 145 7.53 1.38 -8.73
N MET A 146 7.50 1.13 -7.43
CA MET A 146 8.70 0.94 -6.59
C MET A 146 9.36 -0.43 -6.79
N GLY A 147 8.81 -1.31 -7.65
CA GLY A 147 9.37 -2.63 -7.92
C GLY A 147 9.20 -3.64 -6.78
N LEU A 148 8.31 -3.39 -5.83
CA LEU A 148 7.95 -4.32 -4.74
C LEU A 148 6.93 -5.37 -5.19
N PHE A 149 6.05 -5.00 -6.11
CA PHE A 149 5.00 -5.87 -6.64
C PHE A 149 5.02 -5.96 -8.16
N THR A 150 4.41 -7.01 -8.68
CA THR A 150 4.14 -7.22 -10.11
C THR A 150 2.93 -8.13 -10.27
N TYR A 151 2.50 -8.36 -11.50
CA TYR A 151 1.51 -9.39 -11.81
C TYR A 151 2.21 -10.71 -12.18
N ASN A 152 1.69 -11.82 -11.67
CA ASN A 152 2.05 -13.14 -12.20
C ASN A 152 1.29 -13.42 -13.52
N LYS A 153 1.57 -14.56 -14.16
CA LYS A 153 0.93 -14.99 -15.42
C LYS A 153 -0.59 -15.17 -15.34
N HIS A 154 -1.17 -15.20 -14.14
CA HIS A 154 -2.61 -15.35 -13.87
C HIS A 154 -3.29 -14.03 -13.47
N GLY A 155 -2.56 -12.91 -13.52
CA GLY A 155 -3.10 -11.60 -13.12
C GLY A 155 -3.22 -11.42 -11.60
N ILE A 156 -2.54 -12.24 -10.80
CA ILE A 156 -2.46 -12.09 -9.34
C ILE A 156 -1.29 -11.16 -9.00
N GLN A 157 -1.53 -10.21 -8.09
CA GLN A 157 -0.50 -9.33 -7.56
C GLN A 157 0.44 -10.12 -6.64
N VAL A 158 1.72 -10.19 -7.03
CA VAL A 158 2.75 -10.93 -6.31
C VAL A 158 3.95 -10.05 -5.99
N ALA A 159 4.57 -10.30 -4.83
CA ALA A 159 5.83 -9.68 -4.47
C ALA A 159 6.92 -10.04 -5.50
N THR A 160 7.76 -9.06 -5.87
CA THR A 160 8.87 -9.30 -6.80
C THR A 160 9.95 -10.16 -6.15
N ARG A 161 10.72 -10.88 -6.99
CA ARG A 161 11.73 -11.85 -6.51
C ARG A 161 12.86 -11.22 -5.71
N GLU A 162 13.21 -9.97 -5.99
CA GLU A 162 14.30 -9.27 -5.32
C GLU A 162 13.75 -8.39 -4.19
N LEU A 163 13.21 -7.22 -4.54
CA LEU A 163 12.85 -6.20 -3.57
C LEU A 163 11.63 -6.59 -2.73
N GLY A 164 10.58 -7.15 -3.34
CA GLY A 164 9.38 -7.60 -2.64
C GLY A 164 9.68 -8.74 -1.65
N LYS A 165 10.45 -9.74 -2.06
CA LYS A 165 10.87 -10.81 -1.14
C LYS A 165 11.74 -10.31 0.00
N ARG A 166 12.64 -9.36 -0.25
CA ARG A 166 13.44 -8.73 0.82
C ARG A 166 12.53 -8.02 1.82
N ALA A 167 11.56 -7.23 1.35
CA ALA A 167 10.57 -6.55 2.19
C ALA A 167 9.78 -7.55 3.06
N ALA A 168 9.31 -8.66 2.46
CA ALA A 168 8.61 -9.71 3.17
C ALA A 168 9.44 -10.34 4.30
N VAL A 169 10.73 -10.59 4.05
CA VAL A 169 11.65 -11.16 5.04
C VAL A 169 11.91 -10.16 6.18
N LEU A 170 12.09 -8.87 5.87
CA LEU A 170 12.32 -7.85 6.87
C LEU A 170 11.13 -7.72 7.83
N PHE A 171 9.90 -7.70 7.31
CA PHE A 171 8.71 -7.71 8.16
C PHE A 171 8.63 -8.96 9.03
N ALA A 172 8.87 -10.15 8.45
CA ALA A 172 8.86 -11.41 9.21
C ALA A 172 9.90 -11.44 10.33
N ASN A 173 11.09 -10.88 10.09
CA ASN A 173 12.15 -10.79 11.09
C ASN A 173 11.79 -9.80 12.20
N ALA A 174 11.23 -8.64 11.84
CA ALA A 174 10.85 -7.59 12.80
C ALA A 174 9.78 -8.08 13.79
N ILE A 175 8.78 -8.82 13.32
CA ILE A 175 7.71 -9.34 14.21
C ILE A 175 8.12 -10.65 14.91
N GLY A 176 9.15 -11.32 14.41
CA GLY A 176 9.61 -12.61 14.92
C GLY A 176 8.79 -13.82 14.46
N PRO A 177 9.36 -15.04 14.54
CA PRO A 177 8.79 -16.24 13.93
C PRO A 177 7.46 -16.70 14.56
N ASP A 178 7.30 -16.51 15.87
CA ASP A 178 6.07 -16.93 16.57
C ASP A 178 4.88 -16.03 16.21
N VAL A 179 5.11 -14.71 16.13
CA VAL A 179 4.08 -13.74 15.71
C VAL A 179 3.75 -13.95 14.24
N ALA A 180 4.75 -14.14 13.37
CA ALA A 180 4.53 -14.43 11.95
C ALA A 180 3.70 -15.71 11.75
N LYS A 181 3.99 -16.76 12.52
CA LYS A 181 3.21 -18.02 12.49
C LYS A 181 1.79 -17.83 12.99
N LEU A 182 1.61 -17.07 14.08
CA LEU A 182 0.28 -16.76 14.62
C LEU A 182 -0.54 -15.94 13.62
N LEU A 183 0.05 -14.89 13.05
CA LEU A 183 -0.57 -14.03 12.06
C LEU A 183 -1.05 -14.84 10.86
N LYS A 184 -0.17 -15.65 10.25
CA LYS A 184 -0.51 -16.53 9.14
C LYS A 184 -1.71 -17.44 9.49
N LYS A 185 -1.69 -18.05 10.67
CA LYS A 185 -2.76 -18.94 11.12
C LYS A 185 -4.10 -18.20 11.23
N ARG A 186 -4.10 -17.02 11.83
CA ARG A 186 -5.34 -16.24 12.02
C ARG A 186 -5.91 -15.70 10.72
N ILE A 187 -5.06 -15.38 9.74
CA ILE A 187 -5.51 -15.07 8.37
C ILE A 187 -6.19 -16.29 7.74
N ALA A 188 -5.62 -17.49 7.87
CA ALA A 188 -6.20 -18.71 7.33
C ALA A 188 -7.54 -19.07 8.00
N ASP A 189 -7.59 -18.98 9.33
CA ASP A 189 -8.75 -19.34 10.15
C ASP A 189 -9.88 -18.30 10.10
N ALA A 190 -9.60 -17.08 9.61
CA ALA A 190 -10.51 -15.93 9.59
C ALA A 190 -11.16 -15.60 10.95
N SER A 191 -10.47 -15.94 12.04
CA SER A 191 -10.94 -15.74 13.40
C SER A 191 -9.79 -15.44 14.35
N VAL A 192 -10.02 -14.59 15.35
CA VAL A 192 -8.99 -14.15 16.29
C VAL A 192 -9.57 -13.92 17.69
N SER A 193 -8.84 -14.33 18.72
CA SER A 193 -9.19 -14.03 20.12
C SER A 193 -8.48 -12.77 20.62
N VAL A 194 -8.99 -12.16 21.69
CA VAL A 194 -8.34 -10.99 22.32
C VAL A 194 -6.89 -11.30 22.74
N ARG A 195 -6.63 -12.52 23.24
CA ARG A 195 -5.27 -12.97 23.57
C ARG A 195 -4.37 -13.09 22.35
N ASP A 196 -4.92 -13.45 21.19
CA ASP A 196 -4.15 -13.45 19.95
C ASP A 196 -3.84 -12.01 19.52
N LEU A 197 -4.79 -11.07 19.67
CA LEU A 197 -4.57 -9.65 19.36
C LEU A 197 -3.45 -9.02 20.20
N GLU A 198 -3.44 -9.29 21.51
CA GLU A 198 -2.35 -8.87 22.40
C GLU A 198 -0.98 -9.36 21.91
N ARG A 199 -0.90 -10.62 21.49
CA ARG A 199 0.34 -11.21 20.96
C ARG A 199 0.71 -10.70 19.56
N LEU A 200 -0.25 -10.19 18.81
CA LEU A 200 -0.05 -9.63 17.47
C LEU A 200 0.24 -8.13 17.51
N ILE A 201 0.20 -7.48 18.68
CA ILE A 201 0.33 -6.01 18.78
C ILE A 201 1.59 -5.46 18.09
N GLY A 202 2.70 -6.22 18.11
CA GLY A 202 3.95 -5.84 17.45
C GLY A 202 3.90 -5.77 15.92
N ILE A 203 2.78 -6.13 15.27
CA ILE A 203 2.57 -5.90 13.83
C ILE A 203 1.91 -4.54 13.53
N ALA A 204 1.48 -3.81 14.56
CA ALA A 204 0.77 -2.56 14.40
C ALA A 204 1.55 -1.58 13.52
N PRO A 205 0.87 -0.68 12.78
CA PRO A 205 1.55 0.07 11.74
C PRO A 205 2.66 1.01 12.22
N SER A 206 2.62 1.48 13.47
CA SER A 206 3.63 2.37 14.04
C SER A 206 4.78 1.62 14.72
N GLU A 207 4.67 0.30 14.88
CA GLU A 207 5.66 -0.55 15.56
C GLU A 207 6.88 -0.84 14.66
N ILE A 208 7.54 0.23 14.20
CA ILE A 208 8.80 0.16 13.44
C ILE A 208 9.92 0.57 14.40
N GLU A 209 10.81 -0.36 14.72
CA GLU A 209 11.95 -0.08 15.58
C GLU A 209 12.97 0.82 14.87
N GLU A 210 13.36 1.94 15.50
CA GLU A 210 14.33 2.90 14.97
C GLU A 210 15.70 2.23 14.81
N GLY A 211 16.35 2.43 13.66
CA GLY A 211 17.62 1.80 13.33
C GLY A 211 17.53 0.28 13.06
N SER A 212 16.32 -0.29 13.00
CA SER A 212 16.14 -1.67 12.55
C SER A 212 16.36 -1.79 11.05
N ALA A 213 16.67 -3.00 10.58
CA ALA A 213 16.76 -3.29 9.14
C ALA A 213 15.43 -3.06 8.39
N GLU A 214 14.28 -3.13 9.09
CA GLU A 214 12.98 -2.77 8.55
C GLU A 214 12.90 -1.25 8.30
N CYS A 215 13.34 -0.44 9.28
CA CYS A 215 13.41 1.02 9.18
C CYS A 215 14.37 1.48 8.08
N GLU A 216 15.60 0.98 8.07
CA GLU A 216 16.61 1.30 7.04
C GLU A 216 16.11 0.97 5.63
N PHE A 217 15.32 -0.10 5.49
CA PHE A 217 14.73 -0.46 4.21
C PHE A 217 13.66 0.53 3.76
N TYR A 218 12.83 1.04 4.67
CA TYR A 218 11.89 2.11 4.33
C TYR A 218 12.61 3.39 3.93
N GLU A 219 13.65 3.80 4.65
CA GLU A 219 14.47 4.96 4.28
C GLU A 219 15.07 4.79 2.88
N MET A 220 15.68 3.63 2.62
CA MET A 220 16.21 3.29 1.29
C MET A 220 15.11 3.38 0.22
N LEU A 221 13.91 2.83 0.45
CA LEU A 221 12.81 2.89 -0.50
C LEU A 221 12.35 4.33 -0.80
N LEU A 222 12.36 5.22 0.19
CA LEU A 222 11.93 6.61 0.03
C LEU A 222 12.97 7.48 -0.65
N PHE A 223 14.25 7.17 -0.46
CA PHE A 223 15.36 7.96 -1.02
C PHE A 223 15.97 7.34 -2.28
N ALA A 224 15.58 6.12 -2.68
CA ALA A 224 16.12 5.44 -3.86
C ALA A 224 15.95 6.23 -5.17
N ASP A 225 14.87 7.01 -5.30
CA ASP A 225 14.60 7.80 -6.51
C ASP A 225 15.22 9.21 -6.46
N ALA A 226 15.67 9.67 -5.29
CA ALA A 226 16.41 10.93 -5.19
C ALA A 226 17.77 10.86 -5.91
N ASP A 227 18.39 9.68 -5.93
CA ASP A 227 19.64 9.43 -6.66
C ASP A 227 19.40 9.17 -8.16
N ALA A 228 18.36 8.41 -8.51
CA ALA A 228 18.00 8.10 -9.91
C ALA A 228 17.36 9.29 -10.66
N GLY A 229 16.77 10.24 -9.93
CA GLY A 229 16.22 11.48 -10.46
C GLY A 229 17.25 12.36 -11.17
N SER A 230 18.55 12.19 -10.89
CA SER A 230 19.60 12.92 -11.62
C SER A 230 19.83 12.41 -13.05
N GLU A 231 19.58 11.12 -13.31
CA GLU A 231 19.71 10.51 -14.64
C GLU A 231 18.38 10.50 -15.42
N ASN A 232 17.25 10.22 -14.75
CA ASN A 232 15.94 10.18 -15.41
C ASN A 232 15.37 11.57 -15.73
N ALA A 233 15.78 12.64 -15.02
CA ALA A 233 15.47 14.01 -15.42
C ALA A 233 16.17 14.37 -16.76
N ARG A 234 17.36 13.82 -17.02
CA ARG A 234 18.07 14.01 -18.29
C ARG A 234 17.39 13.28 -19.45
N SER A 235 16.76 12.13 -19.23
CA SER A 235 16.07 11.38 -20.28
C SER A 235 14.70 11.98 -20.68
N ARG A 236 14.01 12.66 -19.76
CA ARG A 236 12.74 13.37 -20.08
C ARG A 236 12.97 14.67 -20.84
N SER A 237 14.08 15.37 -20.58
CA SER A 237 14.45 16.60 -21.30
C SER A 237 14.82 16.37 -22.78
N VAL A 238 15.33 15.18 -23.12
CA VAL A 238 15.73 14.85 -24.51
C VAL A 238 14.52 14.44 -25.37
N SER A 239 13.46 13.89 -24.79
CA SER A 239 12.28 13.45 -25.54
C SER A 239 11.30 14.59 -25.87
N ALA A 240 11.33 15.70 -25.13
CA ALA A 240 10.46 16.87 -25.37
C ALA A 240 10.98 17.87 -26.42
N VAL A 241 12.22 17.71 -26.91
CA VAL A 241 12.85 18.65 -27.86
C VAL A 241 12.76 18.23 -29.33
N SER A 242 12.25 17.03 -29.67
CA SER A 242 12.30 16.52 -31.05
C SER A 242 10.96 16.48 -31.82
N THR A 243 9.96 17.25 -31.43
CA THR A 243 8.75 17.42 -32.25
C THR A 243 8.33 18.88 -32.32
N ASN A 244 9.05 19.67 -33.15
CA ASN A 244 8.45 20.77 -33.88
C ASN A 244 9.39 21.29 -34.99
N GLY A 245 8.93 21.17 -36.23
CA GLY A 245 9.34 22.08 -37.32
C GLY A 245 9.91 21.42 -38.58
N THR A 246 9.05 21.07 -39.54
CA THR A 246 9.19 21.47 -40.96
C THR A 246 7.88 21.14 -41.68
N ASP A 247 6.94 22.07 -41.75
CA ASP A 247 6.77 23.13 -42.76
C ASP A 247 6.12 22.62 -44.06
N LEU A 248 4.82 22.94 -44.18
CA LEU A 248 3.96 22.70 -45.33
C LEU A 248 3.89 24.00 -46.13
N ARG A 249 4.62 24.09 -47.25
CA ARG A 249 4.33 25.01 -48.35
C ARG A 249 4.77 24.43 -49.70
N LEU A 250 3.75 24.28 -50.57
CA LEU A 250 3.76 23.98 -52.01
C LEU A 250 4.25 22.59 -52.44
#